data_AF-F5XMM7-F1
#
_entry.id   AF-F5XMM7-F1
#
_cell.length_a   1.000
_cell.length_b   1.000
_cell.length_c   1.000
_cell.angle_alpha   90.00
_cell.angle_beta   90.00
_cell.angle_gamma   90.00
#
_symmetry.space_group_name_H-M   'P 1'
#
loop_
_entity.id
_entity.type
_entity.pdbx_description
1 polymer ?
#
loop_
_entity_poly.entity_id
_entity_poly.type
_entity_poly.pdbx_seq_one_letter_code
_entity_poly.pdbx_strand_id
1 'polypeptide(L)' 'MQHEVHRHQVVTAVHHQGGSYRLDTASLDSCLIPKRASAADPDEIRRQGRGVAYARTAFAYVFTAGKARTNKARQ' A
#
# COMPACT_ATOMS: atom_id res chain seq x y z
N MET A 1 1.03 20.61 15.24
CA MET A 1 0.33 19.63 14.38
C MET A 1 1.03 18.29 14.56
N GLN A 2 0.41 17.32 15.25
CA GLN A 2 0.96 15.97 15.34
C GLN A 2 0.58 15.23 14.05
N HIS A 3 1.57 14.89 13.21
CA HIS A 3 1.33 13.96 12.11
C HIS A 3 1.33 12.55 12.69
N GLU A 4 0.13 11.98 12.87
CA GLU A 4 -0.01 10.57 13.22
C GLU A 4 0.36 9.74 11.99
N VAL A 5 1.53 9.08 12.04
CA VAL A 5 1.96 8.17 10.99
C VAL A 5 1.34 6.81 11.29
N HIS A 6 0.17 6.55 10.70
CA HIS A 6 -0.42 5.22 10.74
C HIS A 6 0.46 4.26 9.93
N ARG A 7 1.09 3.32 10.63
CA ARG A 7 1.88 2.28 9.97
C ARG A 7 0.94 1.27 9.34
N HIS A 8 0.94 1.20 8.02
CA HIS A 8 0.21 0.18 7.27
C HIS A 8 1.16 -0.93 6.88
N GLN A 9 0.72 -2.19 7.03
CA GLN A 9 1.46 -3.36 6.56
C GLN A 9 0.67 -3.99 5.42
N VAL A 10 1.33 -4.24 4.28
CA VAL A 10 0.74 -5.03 3.19
C VAL A 10 0.65 -6.49 3.64
N VAL A 11 -0.50 -7.11 3.42
CA VAL A 11 -0.75 -8.51 3.84
C VAL A 11 -1.02 -9.42 2.65
N THR A 12 -1.62 -8.89 1.59
CA THR A 12 -1.88 -9.71 0.40
C THR A 12 -1.95 -8.84 -0.86
N ALA A 13 -1.51 -9.43 -1.97
CA ALA A 13 -1.82 -8.96 -3.31
C ALA A 13 -2.97 -9.80 -3.88
N VAL A 14 -3.92 -9.14 -4.52
CA VAL A 14 -5.02 -9.79 -5.24
C VAL A 14 -4.68 -9.75 -6.72
N HIS A 15 -4.68 -10.90 -7.38
CA HIS A 15 -4.55 -10.99 -8.83
C HIS A 15 -5.90 -11.34 -9.45
N HIS A 16 -6.20 -10.74 -10.61
CA HIS A 16 -7.38 -11.05 -11.40
C HIS A 16 -6.94 -11.53 -12.78
N GLN A 17 -7.35 -12.75 -13.16
CA GLN A 17 -7.07 -13.32 -14.47
C GLN A 17 -8.29 -14.12 -14.95
N GLY A 18 -8.83 -13.76 -16.11
CA GLY A 18 -9.92 -14.50 -16.75
C GLY A 18 -11.18 -14.68 -15.90
N GLY A 19 -11.56 -13.67 -15.10
CA GLY A 19 -12.74 -13.72 -14.22
C GLY A 19 -12.49 -14.41 -12.87
N SER A 20 -11.30 -14.96 -12.65
CA SER A 20 -10.91 -15.57 -11.37
C SER A 20 -10.03 -14.62 -10.55
N TYR A 21 -10.26 -14.60 -9.24
CA TYR A 21 -9.46 -13.86 -8.27
C TYR A 21 -8.58 -14.82 -7.48
N ARG A 22 -7.29 -14.50 -7.35
CA ARG A 22 -6.32 -15.26 -6.54
C ARG A 22 -5.65 -14.34 -5.54
N LEU A 23 -5.53 -14.82 -4.30
CA LEU A 23 -4.74 -14.17 -3.27
C LEU A 23 -3.30 -14.68 -3.34
N ASP A 24 -2.36 -13.76 -3.33
CA ASP A 24 -0.93 -14.03 -3.22
C ASP A 24 -0.42 -13.34 -1.95
N THR A 25 0.16 -14.12 -1.05
CA THR A 25 0.85 -13.65 0.15
C THR A 25 2.37 -13.82 0.03
N ALA A 26 2.83 -14.47 -1.04
CA ALA A 26 4.25 -14.64 -1.31
C ALA A 26 4.80 -13.42 -2.06
N SER A 27 6.05 -13.08 -1.77
CA SER A 27 6.82 -12.05 -2.52
C SER A 27 6.11 -10.70 -2.62
N LEU A 28 5.35 -10.29 -1.60
CA LEU A 28 4.62 -9.01 -1.57
C LEU A 28 5.52 -7.80 -1.83
N ASP A 29 6.77 -7.87 -1.38
CA ASP A 29 7.77 -6.82 -1.58
C ASP A 29 8.02 -6.55 -3.07
N SER A 30 7.96 -7.59 -3.91
CA SER A 30 8.16 -7.47 -5.36
C SER A 30 7.03 -6.71 -6.07
N CYS A 31 5.83 -6.70 -5.48
CA CYS A 31 4.67 -6.02 -6.03
C CYS A 31 4.70 -4.51 -5.77
N LEU A 32 5.46 -4.06 -4.76
CA LEU A 32 5.56 -2.65 -4.37
C LEU A 32 6.80 -1.96 -4.94
N ILE A 33 7.45 -2.56 -5.94
CA ILE A 33 8.59 -1.95 -6.65
C ILE A 33 8.05 -1.04 -7.76
N PRO A 34 8.25 0.29 -7.69
CA PRO A 34 7.86 1.21 -8.76
C PRO A 34 8.63 0.91 -10.04
N LYS A 35 7.98 0.99 -11.20
CA LYS A 35 8.70 0.95 -12.50
C LYS A 35 9.65 2.14 -12.67
N ARG A 36 9.38 3.25 -11.98
CA ARG A 36 10.23 4.43 -11.91
C ARG A 36 10.30 4.89 -10.46
N ALA A 37 11.47 4.82 -9.85
CA ALA A 37 11.65 5.18 -8.44
C ALA A 37 11.28 6.65 -8.16
N SER A 38 11.60 7.57 -9.08
CA SER A 38 11.25 8.99 -8.95
C SER A 38 9.75 9.29 -8.96
N ALA A 39 8.92 8.36 -9.45
CA ALA A 39 7.47 8.51 -9.43
C ALA A 39 6.83 8.07 -8.10
N ALA A 40 7.61 7.43 -7.21
CA ALA A 40 7.15 6.99 -5.90
C ALA A 40 7.35 8.04 -4.79
N ASP A 41 7.49 9.31 -5.18
CA ASP A 41 7.47 10.44 -4.25
C ASP A 41 6.03 10.69 -3.77
N PRO A 42 5.75 10.58 -2.45
CA PRO A 42 4.42 10.80 -1.91
C PRO A 42 3.80 12.16 -2.28
N ASP A 43 4.60 13.21 -2.37
CA ASP A 43 4.10 14.57 -2.65
C ASP A 43 3.76 14.74 -4.14
N GLU A 44 4.58 14.14 -5.02
CA GLU A 44 4.30 14.04 -6.45
C GLU A 44 3.00 13.29 -6.72
N ILE A 45 2.79 12.14 -6.08
CA ILE A 45 1.61 11.30 -6.25
C ILE A 45 0.34 12.07 -5.87
N ARG A 46 0.36 12.76 -4.72
CA ARG A 46 -0.78 13.57 -4.25
C ARG A 46 -1.05 14.73 -5.17
N ARG A 47 0.00 15.40 -5.66
CA ARG A 47 -0.13 16.54 -6.57
C ARG A 47 -0.68 16.14 -7.94
N GLN A 48 -0.24 15.02 -8.49
CA GLN A 48 -0.71 14.54 -9.79
C GLN A 48 -2.09 13.87 -9.73
N GLY A 49 -2.50 13.39 -8.54
CA GLY A 49 -3.72 12.61 -8.36
C GLY A 49 -3.69 11.29 -9.13
N ARG A 50 -2.50 10.79 -9.48
CA ARG A 50 -2.29 9.60 -10.30
C ARG A 50 -1.52 8.54 -9.51
N GLY A 51 -1.92 7.29 -9.68
CA GLY A 51 -1.21 6.15 -9.10
C GLY A 51 0.14 5.90 -9.76
N VAL A 52 1.03 5.23 -9.04
CA VAL A 52 2.34 4.79 -9.53
C VAL A 52 2.19 3.45 -10.24
N ALA A 53 2.83 3.30 -11.40
CA ALA A 53 2.92 2.02 -12.06
C ALA A 53 3.97 1.14 -11.37
N TYR A 54 3.56 -0.05 -10.93
CA TYR A 54 4.43 -1.03 -10.26
C TYR A 54 4.95 -2.10 -11.22
N ALA A 55 6.08 -2.72 -10.85
CA ALA A 55 6.79 -3.72 -11.65
C ALA A 55 5.95 -4.98 -11.88
N ARG A 56 5.25 -5.45 -10.85
CA ARG A 56 4.29 -6.55 -10.93
C ARG A 56 2.88 -5.99 -10.78
N THR A 57 1.99 -6.36 -11.70
CA THR A 57 0.59 -5.94 -11.69
C THR A 57 -0.21 -6.80 -10.72
N ALA A 58 -0.80 -6.15 -9.71
CA ALA A 58 -1.87 -6.70 -8.91
C ALA A 58 -3.17 -5.95 -9.23
N PHE A 59 -4.30 -6.62 -9.09
CA PHE A 59 -5.62 -6.00 -9.15
C PHE A 59 -5.84 -5.11 -7.91
N ALA A 60 -5.45 -5.58 -6.73
CA ALA A 60 -5.56 -4.82 -5.48
C ALA A 60 -4.50 -5.23 -4.46
N TYR A 61 -4.28 -4.37 -3.46
CA TYR A 61 -3.45 -4.64 -2.29
C TYR A 61 -4.28 -4.49 -1.02
N VAL A 62 -4.16 -5.46 -0.12
CA VAL A 62 -4.81 -5.42 1.20
C VAL A 62 -3.78 -5.03 2.24
N PHE A 63 -4.12 -4.00 3.02
CA PHE A 63 -3.29 -3.51 4.12
C PHE A 63 -4.01 -3.71 5.44
N THR A 64 -3.26 -4.06 6.50
CA THR A 64 -3.77 -3.82 7.86
C THR A 64 -3.44 -2.38 8.25
N ALA A 65 -4.35 -1.75 8.98
CA ALA A 65 -3.98 -0.61 9.79
C ALA A 65 -3.26 -1.14 11.04
N GLY A 66 -2.02 -0.69 11.27
CA GLY A 66 -1.40 -0.84 12.58
C GLY A 66 -2.31 -0.19 13.63
N LYS A 67 -2.43 -0.81 14.81
CA LYS A 67 -3.18 -0.19 15.92
C LYS A 67 -2.63 1.22 16.13
N ALA A 68 -3.47 2.23 15.89
CA ALA A 68 -3.24 3.55 16.44
C ALA A 68 -2.98 3.35 17.93
N ARG A 69 -1.82 3.79 18.43
CA ARG A 69 -1.62 3.86 19.88
C ARG A 69 -2.54 4.96 20.37
N THR A 70 -3.80 4.61 20.63
CA THR A 70 -4.70 5.46 21.39
C THR A 70 -4.16 5.49 22.80
N ASN A 71 -3.29 6.47 23.07
CA ASN A 71 -2.89 6.75 24.44
C ASN A 71 -4.13 7.31 25.13
N LYS A 72 -4.87 6.44 25.82
CA LYS A 72 -5.97 6.83 26.68
C LYS A 72 -5.36 7.53 27.90
N ALA A 73 -5.01 8.79 27.73
CA ALA A 73 -4.82 9.69 28.85
C ALA A 73 -6.18 9.93 29.52
N ARG A 74 -6.13 10.11 30.84
CA ARG A 74 -7.22 10.33 31.83
C ARG A 74 -7.58 9.07 32.61
N GLN A 75 -7.67 9.11 33.93
CA GLN A 75 -7.54 10.20 34.90
C GLN A 75 -7.34 9.56 36.27
#